data_AF-A0A1H9SKR1-F1
#
_entry.id   AF-A0A1H9SKR1-F1
#
_cell.length_a   1.000
_cell.length_b   1.000
_cell.length_c   1.000
_cell.angle_alpha   90.00
_cell.angle_beta   90.00
_cell.angle_gamma   90.00
#
_symmetry.space_group_name_H-M   'P 1'
#
loop_
_entity.id
_entity.type
_entity.pdbx_description
1 polymer ?
#
loop_
_entity_poly.entity_id
_entity_poly.type
_entity_poly.pdbx_seq_one_letter_code
_entity_poly.pdbx_strand_id
1 'polypeptide(L)'
;MPIRRRNPRKKIILAGIQGLVIGVVGVLLFGFILNLANDKKVEVAKEEDTTPAGEQSTEEKIEVAADGALSFHVKQYGMFSSKDSAISFMATQPSLERAGIVQVENQFFVWSNLFLNDVPTPQTEALPSFNKTVFVSTSGCEDPKVKKIINLLHEDNISKKFFESIAKKEDYPDDLMTIVQAVSTFSDVSSIMRLHVFTHYLEKNSCVKLSF
;
A
#
# COMPACT_ATOMS: atom_id res chain seq x y z
N MET A 1 -44.06 38.09 27.12
CA MET A 1 -43.44 37.50 25.91
C MET A 1 -44.31 37.80 24.69
N PRO A 2 -43.79 38.41 23.61
CA PRO A 2 -44.45 38.33 22.31
C PRO A 2 -43.67 37.39 21.38
N ILE A 3 -44.34 36.33 20.93
CA ILE A 3 -43.83 35.37 19.95
C ILE A 3 -43.91 36.04 18.57
N ARG A 4 -42.75 36.48 18.06
CA ARG A 4 -42.58 37.04 16.72
C ARG A 4 -42.84 35.93 15.69
N ARG A 5 -44.01 35.97 15.03
CA ARG A 5 -44.33 35.07 13.90
C ARG A 5 -43.27 35.21 12.80
N ARG A 6 -42.38 34.22 12.68
CA ARG A 6 -41.41 34.10 11.58
C ARG A 6 -42.14 33.56 10.35
N ASN A 7 -42.11 34.33 9.25
CA ASN A 7 -42.78 33.99 8.01
C ASN A 7 -41.91 33.01 7.19
N PRO A 8 -42.27 31.72 7.06
CA PRO A 8 -41.38 30.67 6.51
C PRO A 8 -41.14 30.82 4.99
N ARG A 9 -42.03 31.54 4.29
CA ARG A 9 -41.96 31.72 2.83
C ARG A 9 -40.69 32.42 2.35
N LYS A 10 -40.14 33.37 3.14
CA LYS A 10 -38.90 34.09 2.78
C LYS A 10 -37.65 33.20 2.83
N LYS A 11 -37.64 32.16 3.66
CA LYS A 11 -36.50 31.23 3.77
C LYS A 11 -36.46 30.23 2.61
N ILE A 12 -37.62 29.80 2.13
CA ILE A 12 -37.74 28.86 1.01
C ILE A 12 -37.27 29.51 -0.30
N ILE A 13 -37.63 30.77 -0.52
CA ILE A 13 -37.17 31.54 -1.71
C ILE A 13 -35.65 31.73 -1.68
N LEU A 14 -35.06 32.01 -0.50
CA LEU A 14 -33.62 32.18 -0.36
C LEU A 14 -32.84 30.89 -0.65
N ALA A 15 -33.36 29.75 -0.21
CA ALA A 15 -32.77 28.44 -0.50
C ALA A 15 -32.83 28.07 -1.99
N GLY A 16 -33.91 28.45 -2.69
CA GLY A 16 -34.04 28.25 -4.14
C GLY A 16 -33.02 29.07 -4.94
N ILE A 17 -32.76 30.32 -4.55
CA ILE A 17 -31.75 31.17 -5.20
C ILE A 17 -30.35 30.57 -5.02
N GLN A 18 -30.04 30.06 -3.83
CA GLN A 18 -28.73 29.46 -3.56
C GLN A 18 -28.50 28.17 -4.35
N GLY A 19 -29.54 27.35 -4.52
CA GLY A 19 -29.50 26.17 -5.39
C GLY A 19 -29.29 26.52 -6.87
N LEU A 20 -29.91 27.60 -7.36
CA LEU A 20 -29.73 28.09 -8.72
C LEU A 20 -28.28 28.52 -8.99
N VAL A 21 -27.66 29.26 -8.06
CA VAL A 21 -26.27 29.72 -8.20
C VAL A 21 -25.29 28.55 -8.27
N ILE A 22 -25.46 27.55 -7.40
CA ILE A 22 -24.60 26.35 -7.40
C ILE A 22 -24.78 25.55 -8.70
N GLY A 23 -26.02 25.41 -9.17
CA GLY A 23 -26.32 24.73 -10.44
C GLY A 23 -25.66 25.41 -11.66
N VAL A 24 -25.74 26.74 -11.75
CA VAL A 24 -25.12 27.50 -12.85
C VAL A 24 -23.60 27.36 -12.84
N VAL A 25 -22.96 27.43 -11.65
CA VAL A 25 -21.51 27.25 -11.53
C VAL A 25 -21.09 25.83 -11.93
N GLY A 26 -21.87 24.80 -11.56
CA GLY A 26 -21.61 23.42 -11.95
C GLY A 26 -21.65 23.19 -13.47
N VAL A 27 -22.66 23.73 -14.16
CA VAL A 27 -22.78 23.60 -15.62
C VAL A 27 -21.65 24.33 -16.35
N LEU A 28 -21.23 25.50 -15.86
CA LEU A 28 -20.10 26.25 -16.44
C LEU A 28 -18.77 25.51 -16.27
N LEU A 29 -18.51 24.92 -15.09
CA LEU A 29 -17.31 24.10 -14.87
C LEU A 29 -17.31 22.85 -15.75
N PHE A 30 -18.45 22.17 -15.88
CA PHE A 30 -18.56 21.01 -16.75
C PHE A 30 -18.34 21.36 -18.23
N GLY A 31 -18.92 22.47 -18.69
CA GLY A 31 -18.66 23.00 -20.03
C GLY A 31 -17.20 23.38 -20.26
N PHE A 32 -16.53 23.93 -19.25
CA PHE A 32 -15.09 24.24 -19.32
C PHE A 32 -14.23 22.98 -19.44
N ILE A 33 -14.55 21.92 -18.69
CA ILE A 33 -13.86 20.62 -18.80
C ILE A 33 -14.06 20.00 -20.19
N LEU A 34 -15.28 20.04 -20.74
CA LEU A 34 -15.55 19.55 -22.09
C LEU A 34 -14.84 20.35 -23.18
N ASN A 35 -14.72 21.68 -23.01
CA ASN A 35 -13.98 22.50 -23.96
C ASN A 35 -12.47 22.19 -23.91
N LEU A 36 -11.90 21.98 -22.72
CA LEU A 36 -10.51 21.56 -22.55
C LEU A 36 -10.23 20.16 -23.14
N ALA A 37 -11.21 19.26 -23.08
CA ALA A 37 -11.13 17.93 -23.66
C ALA A 37 -11.20 17.96 -25.21
N ASN A 38 -11.94 18.91 -25.80
CA ASN A 38 -12.07 19.05 -27.25
C ASN A 38 -10.84 19.65 -27.96
N ASP A 39 -9.97 20.37 -27.25
CA ASP A 39 -8.71 20.89 -27.82
C ASP A 39 -7.64 19.80 -27.99
N LYS A 40 -7.79 18.64 -27.35
CA LYS A 40 -7.01 17.44 -27.69
C LYS A 40 -7.71 16.68 -28.81
N LYS A 41 -7.51 17.14 -30.05
CA LYS A 41 -7.74 16.32 -31.25
C LYS A 41 -6.85 15.08 -31.19
N VAL A 42 -7.39 13.99 -30.66
CA VAL A 42 -6.92 12.65 -30.94
C VAL A 42 -7.40 12.31 -32.34
N GLU A 43 -6.46 12.10 -33.26
CA GLU A 43 -6.74 11.47 -34.56
C GLU A 43 -7.30 10.07 -34.29
N VAL A 44 -8.62 9.94 -34.40
CA VAL A 44 -9.30 8.65 -34.46
C VAL A 44 -9.24 8.18 -35.92
N ALA A 45 -8.31 7.27 -36.20
CA ALA A 45 -8.39 6.43 -37.37
C ALA A 45 -9.50 5.39 -37.16
N LYS A 46 -10.41 5.34 -38.13
CA LYS A 46 -11.61 4.49 -38.25
C LYS A 46 -11.50 3.08 -37.65
N GLU A 47 -12.51 2.74 -36.84
CA GLU A 47 -13.02 1.39 -36.67
C GLU A 47 -13.73 0.90 -37.95
N GLU A 48 -13.53 -0.37 -38.30
CA GLU A 48 -14.56 -1.20 -38.91
C GLU A 48 -14.71 -2.47 -38.06
N ASP A 49 -15.95 -2.91 -38.02
CA ASP A 49 -16.67 -3.65 -36.98
C ASP A 49 -16.59 -5.17 -37.20
N THR A 50 -16.56 -5.96 -36.12
CA THR A 50 -17.32 -7.22 -35.90
C THR A 50 -16.92 -7.93 -34.58
N THR A 51 -17.65 -7.64 -33.50
CA THR A 51 -18.27 -8.56 -32.48
C THR A 51 -17.56 -9.87 -32.00
N PRO A 52 -17.86 -10.40 -30.77
CA PRO A 52 -17.78 -9.84 -29.41
C PRO A 52 -17.06 -10.78 -28.41
N ALA A 53 -16.33 -10.27 -27.41
CA ALA A 53 -16.04 -11.02 -26.16
C ALA A 53 -15.50 -10.14 -25.03
N GLY A 54 -16.16 -10.20 -23.87
CA GLY A 54 -15.53 -10.03 -22.56
C GLY A 54 -15.25 -8.60 -22.10
N GLU A 55 -16.15 -8.04 -21.28
CA GLU A 55 -15.84 -6.90 -20.43
C GLU A 55 -14.76 -7.28 -19.41
N GLN A 56 -13.53 -6.85 -19.64
CA GLN A 56 -12.57 -6.54 -18.57
C GLN A 56 -12.26 -5.05 -18.64
N SER A 57 -12.75 -4.34 -17.62
CA SER A 57 -12.40 -2.96 -17.32
C SER A 57 -10.89 -2.80 -17.27
N THR A 58 -10.40 -1.94 -18.15
CA THR A 58 -9.02 -1.47 -18.25
C THR A 58 -8.64 -0.74 -16.95
N GLU A 59 -7.89 -1.41 -16.08
CA GLU A 59 -7.05 -0.70 -15.11
C GLU A 59 -5.96 0.03 -15.87
N GLU A 60 -5.86 1.34 -15.62
CA GLU A 60 -4.73 2.17 -16.04
C GLU A 60 -3.43 1.50 -15.59
N LYS A 61 -2.71 0.97 -16.57
CA LYS A 61 -1.31 0.59 -16.45
C LYS A 61 -0.53 1.84 -16.06
N ILE A 62 -0.34 2.05 -14.76
CA ILE A 62 0.72 2.89 -14.25
C ILE A 62 2.01 2.17 -14.64
N GLU A 63 2.65 2.67 -15.70
CA GLU A 63 4.00 2.31 -16.04
C GLU A 63 4.92 2.76 -14.90
N VAL A 64 5.29 1.81 -14.03
CA VAL A 64 6.35 2.04 -13.05
C VAL A 64 7.64 2.20 -13.84
N ALA A 65 8.12 3.43 -13.84
CA ALA A 65 9.34 3.86 -14.47
C ALA A 65 10.56 3.05 -13.97
N ALA A 66 11.46 2.81 -14.90
CA ALA A 66 12.74 2.16 -14.73
C ALA A 66 13.61 2.83 -13.66
N ASP A 67 13.76 2.21 -12.48
CA ASP A 67 15.01 2.19 -11.71
C ASP A 67 14.90 1.26 -10.48
N GLY A 68 15.41 0.03 -10.56
CA GLY A 68 15.88 -0.78 -9.41
C GLY A 68 15.04 -0.94 -8.13
N ALA A 69 13.75 -0.58 -8.12
CA ALA A 69 12.88 -0.60 -6.94
C ALA A 69 12.02 -1.87 -6.95
N LEU A 70 12.09 -2.65 -5.87
CA LEU A 70 11.29 -3.86 -5.67
C LEU A 70 9.91 -3.49 -5.12
N SER A 71 8.84 -4.07 -5.66
CA SER A 71 7.49 -3.88 -5.14
C SER A 71 7.09 -5.01 -4.20
N PHE A 72 6.40 -4.67 -3.12
CA PHE A 72 5.75 -5.62 -2.23
C PHE A 72 4.35 -5.13 -1.87
N HIS A 73 3.48 -6.03 -1.44
CA HIS A 73 2.17 -5.70 -0.90
C HIS A 73 2.15 -6.04 0.59
N VAL A 74 1.76 -5.08 1.41
CA VAL A 74 1.64 -5.26 2.86
C VAL A 74 0.19 -5.25 3.28
N LYS A 75 -0.07 -6.01 4.34
CA LYS A 75 -1.33 -5.94 5.07
C LYS A 75 -1.12 -5.14 6.35
N GLN A 76 -1.67 -3.93 6.38
CA GLN A 76 -1.47 -2.93 7.42
C GLN A 76 -2.69 -2.81 8.34
N TYR A 77 -2.44 -2.75 9.64
CA TYR A 77 -3.48 -2.64 10.67
C TYR A 77 -3.50 -1.28 11.38
N GLY A 78 -2.43 -0.49 11.25
CA GLY A 78 -2.38 0.83 11.85
C GLY A 78 -1.11 1.59 11.53
N MET A 79 -1.16 2.90 11.78
CA MET A 79 -0.05 3.84 11.77
C MET A 79 -0.07 4.60 13.08
N PHE A 80 1.07 4.67 13.75
CA PHE A 80 1.22 5.26 15.06
C PHE A 80 2.35 6.29 15.05
N SER A 81 2.22 7.32 15.87
CA SER A 81 3.27 8.34 16.07
C SER A 81 4.38 7.88 17.02
N SER A 82 4.18 6.77 17.74
CA SER A 82 5.19 6.20 18.65
C SER A 82 5.21 4.68 18.60
N LYS A 83 6.39 4.10 18.86
CA LYS A 83 6.58 2.65 18.95
C LYS A 83 5.75 2.05 20.10
N ASP A 84 5.69 2.71 21.24
CA ASP A 84 4.95 2.23 22.41
C ASP A 84 3.45 2.14 22.16
N SER A 85 2.88 3.08 21.39
CA SER A 85 1.48 3.02 20.97
C SER A 85 1.22 1.84 20.03
N ALA A 86 2.13 1.56 19.09
CA ALA A 86 2.02 0.40 18.20
C ALA A 86 2.11 -0.92 18.98
N ILE A 87 3.04 -1.02 19.93
CA ILE A 87 3.18 -2.19 20.82
C ILE A 87 1.91 -2.37 21.67
N SER A 88 1.41 -1.30 22.27
CA SER A 88 0.20 -1.36 23.10
C SER A 88 -1.01 -1.79 22.29
N PHE A 89 -1.16 -1.30 21.06
CA PHE A 89 -2.20 -1.75 20.15
C PHE A 89 -2.08 -3.24 19.85
N MET A 90 -0.90 -3.73 19.46
CA MET A 90 -0.66 -5.15 19.18
C MET A 90 -0.95 -6.03 20.39
N ALA A 91 -0.59 -5.60 21.61
CA ALA A 91 -0.84 -6.34 22.83
C ALA A 91 -2.35 -6.54 23.13
N THR A 92 -3.22 -5.67 22.60
CA THR A 92 -4.69 -5.82 22.74
C THR A 92 -5.31 -6.72 21.66
N GLN A 93 -4.56 -7.11 20.64
CA GLN A 93 -5.07 -7.81 19.47
C GLN A 93 -4.34 -9.15 19.26
N PRO A 94 -4.88 -10.28 19.75
CA PRO A 94 -4.25 -11.60 19.59
C PRO A 94 -3.98 -11.98 18.13
N SER A 95 -4.80 -11.50 17.19
CA SER A 95 -4.63 -11.73 15.75
C SER A 95 -3.35 -11.10 15.17
N LEU A 96 -2.70 -10.19 15.91
CA LEU A 96 -1.46 -9.52 15.52
C LEU A 96 -0.21 -10.12 16.18
N GLU A 97 -0.30 -11.31 16.79
CA GLU A 97 0.83 -11.98 17.45
C GLU A 97 2.07 -12.17 16.55
N ARG A 98 1.86 -12.28 15.23
CA ARG A 98 2.93 -12.44 14.22
C ARG A 98 3.24 -11.15 13.45
N ALA A 99 2.61 -10.03 13.79
CA ALA A 99 2.84 -8.77 13.11
C ALA A 99 4.20 -8.17 13.49
N GLY A 100 4.74 -7.35 12.58
CA GLY A 100 5.94 -6.55 12.77
C GLY A 100 5.60 -5.07 12.83
N ILE A 101 6.41 -4.32 13.58
CA ILE A 101 6.37 -2.85 13.58
C ILE A 101 7.44 -2.37 12.62
N VAL A 102 7.06 -1.54 11.66
CA VAL A 102 7.97 -0.97 10.67
C VAL A 102 8.06 0.52 10.89
N GLN A 103 9.27 1.02 11.13
CA GLN A 103 9.51 2.46 11.22
C GLN A 103 9.82 3.03 9.84
N VAL A 104 9.05 4.03 9.41
CA VAL A 104 9.39 4.86 8.25
C VAL A 104 9.34 6.30 8.72
N GLU A 105 10.48 6.98 8.61
CA GLU A 105 10.69 8.32 9.18
C GLU A 105 10.34 8.34 10.68
N ASN A 106 9.31 9.11 11.06
CA ASN A 106 8.84 9.28 12.43
C ASN A 106 7.48 8.59 12.68
N GLN A 107 7.11 7.63 11.83
CA GLN A 107 5.87 6.88 11.93
C GLN A 107 6.15 5.38 12.08
N PHE A 108 5.26 4.71 12.81
CA PHE A 108 5.35 3.29 13.13
C PHE A 108 4.13 2.58 12.55
N PHE A 109 4.37 1.69 11.59
CA PHE A 109 3.34 0.95 10.89
C PHE A 109 3.26 -0.47 11.44
N VAL A 110 2.05 -0.98 11.63
CA VAL A 110 1.85 -2.38 12.05
C VAL A 110 1.45 -3.20 10.84
N TRP A 111 2.33 -4.09 10.40
CA TRP A 111 2.13 -4.97 9.24
C TRP A 111 2.09 -6.43 9.69
N SER A 112 1.16 -7.24 9.17
CA SER A 112 1.12 -8.67 9.50
C SER A 112 1.85 -9.56 8.49
N ASN A 113 1.93 -9.11 7.24
CA ASN A 113 2.43 -9.90 6.12
C ASN A 113 3.07 -8.99 5.08
N LEU A 114 4.05 -9.55 4.37
CA LEU A 114 4.69 -8.95 3.20
C LEU A 114 4.60 -9.92 2.02
N PHE A 115 3.79 -9.58 1.02
CA PHE A 115 3.49 -10.38 -0.17
C PHE A 115 4.23 -9.82 -1.39
N LEU A 116 4.50 -10.68 -2.38
CA LEU A 116 5.03 -10.27 -3.69
C LEU A 116 3.92 -9.88 -4.66
N ASN A 117 2.80 -10.59 -4.57
CA ASN A 117 1.60 -10.35 -5.35
C ASN A 117 0.51 -9.77 -4.45
N ASP A 118 -0.66 -9.53 -5.03
CA ASP A 118 -1.81 -9.02 -4.31
C ASP A 118 -2.10 -9.81 -3.03
N VAL A 119 -2.49 -9.06 -2.00
CA VAL A 119 -2.87 -9.62 -0.71
C VAL A 119 -4.11 -10.48 -0.93
N PRO A 120 -4.11 -11.77 -0.52
CA PRO A 120 -5.28 -12.63 -0.65
C PRO A 120 -6.48 -11.96 0.02
N THR A 121 -7.59 -11.80 -0.72
CA THR A 121 -8.81 -11.20 -0.19
C THR A 121 -9.42 -12.14 0.87
N PRO A 122 -9.46 -11.74 2.13
CA PRO A 122 -10.05 -12.54 3.19
C PRO A 122 -11.58 -12.51 3.08
N GLN A 123 -12.23 -13.65 3.27
CA GLN A 123 -13.69 -13.74 3.25
C GLN A 123 -14.33 -13.20 4.55
N THR A 124 -13.59 -13.07 5.66
CA THR A 124 -13.97 -12.35 6.89
C THR A 124 -12.73 -12.13 7.76
N GLU A 125 -12.39 -10.88 8.10
CA GLU A 125 -11.34 -10.59 9.09
C GLU A 125 -11.94 -10.08 10.39
N ALA A 126 -11.38 -10.50 11.52
CA ALA A 126 -11.80 -10.04 12.84
C ALA A 126 -11.39 -8.58 13.13
N LEU A 127 -10.31 -8.10 12.50
CA LEU A 127 -9.77 -6.76 12.69
C LEU A 127 -9.62 -6.09 11.31
N PRO A 128 -10.06 -4.84 11.12
CA PRO A 128 -9.94 -4.16 9.85
C PRO A 128 -8.47 -3.99 9.47
N SER A 129 -8.17 -4.28 8.21
CA SER A 129 -6.85 -4.12 7.63
C SER A 129 -6.93 -3.37 6.29
N PHE A 130 -5.79 -2.83 5.87
CA PHE A 130 -5.63 -2.13 4.60
C PHE A 130 -4.49 -2.78 3.83
N ASN A 131 -4.71 -3.02 2.54
CA ASN A 131 -3.65 -3.47 1.65
C ASN A 131 -2.93 -2.24 1.10
N LYS A 132 -1.60 -2.26 1.14
CA LYS A 132 -0.78 -1.16 0.63
C LYS A 132 0.37 -1.71 -0.18
N THR A 133 0.59 -1.15 -1.36
CA THR A 133 1.80 -1.42 -2.14
C THR A 133 2.94 -0.59 -1.57
N VAL A 134 4.10 -1.19 -1.42
CA VAL A 134 5.33 -0.55 -0.94
C VAL A 134 6.44 -0.80 -1.94
N PHE A 135 7.23 0.21 -2.21
CA PHE A 135 8.39 0.13 -3.09
C PHE A 135 9.65 0.25 -2.25
N VAL A 136 10.62 -0.63 -2.51
CA VAL A 136 11.87 -0.74 -1.76
C VAL A 136 13.02 -0.48 -2.71
N SER A 137 13.85 0.51 -2.36
CA SER A 137 15.09 0.79 -3.08
C SER A 137 16.31 0.47 -2.21
N THR A 138 17.28 -0.20 -2.81
CA THR A 138 18.60 -0.50 -2.21
C THR A 138 19.73 0.25 -2.90
N SER A 139 19.41 1.22 -3.76
CA SER A 139 20.39 1.98 -4.55
C SER A 139 21.44 2.67 -3.66
N GLY A 140 21.01 3.17 -2.49
CA GLY A 140 21.88 3.81 -1.50
C GLY A 140 22.73 2.86 -0.65
N CYS A 141 22.60 1.54 -0.79
CA CYS A 141 23.36 0.58 0.00
C CYS A 141 24.71 0.25 -0.65
N GLU A 142 25.82 0.44 0.06
CA GLU A 142 27.15 0.05 -0.44
C GLU A 142 27.42 -1.45 -0.23
N ASP A 143 26.89 -2.02 0.85
CA ASP A 143 27.08 -3.43 1.17
C ASP A 143 26.33 -4.34 0.17
N PRO A 144 27.06 -5.15 -0.62
CA PRO A 144 26.44 -6.08 -1.57
C PRO A 144 25.60 -7.15 -0.87
N LYS A 145 25.90 -7.51 0.38
CA LYS A 145 25.12 -8.50 1.14
C LYS A 145 23.72 -8.00 1.46
N VAL A 146 23.58 -6.70 1.79
CA VAL A 146 22.29 -6.03 2.04
C VAL A 146 21.45 -5.98 0.76
N LYS A 147 22.07 -5.62 -0.38
CA LYS A 147 21.40 -5.65 -1.69
C LYS A 147 20.91 -7.06 -2.03
N LYS A 148 21.77 -8.07 -1.87
CA LYS A 148 21.44 -9.46 -2.15
C LYS A 148 20.30 -9.97 -1.28
N ILE A 149 20.29 -9.67 0.02
CA ILE A 149 19.21 -10.15 0.90
C ILE A 149 17.87 -9.50 0.57
N ILE A 150 17.82 -8.19 0.29
CA ILE A 150 16.57 -7.53 -0.08
C ILE A 150 16.05 -8.05 -1.43
N ASN A 151 16.93 -8.28 -2.41
CA ASN A 151 16.56 -8.90 -3.68
C ASN A 151 16.07 -10.35 -3.49
N LEU A 152 16.72 -11.12 -2.63
CA LEU A 152 16.33 -12.50 -2.31
C LEU A 152 14.91 -12.57 -1.72
N LEU A 153 14.48 -11.55 -0.98
CA LEU A 153 13.11 -11.51 -0.46
C LEU A 153 12.06 -11.39 -1.56
N HIS A 154 12.45 -11.04 -2.79
CA HIS A 154 11.59 -11.06 -3.97
C HIS A 154 11.48 -12.45 -4.63
N GLU A 155 12.07 -13.49 -4.03
CA GLU A 155 11.89 -14.87 -4.47
C GLU A 155 10.54 -15.42 -4.00
N ASP A 156 9.95 -16.26 -4.87
CA ASP A 156 8.75 -17.00 -4.53
C ASP A 156 9.05 -18.05 -3.46
N ASN A 157 8.06 -18.31 -2.61
CA ASN A 157 8.09 -19.43 -1.65
C ASN A 157 9.31 -19.47 -0.72
N ILE A 158 9.75 -18.30 -0.21
CA ILE A 158 10.76 -18.29 0.85
C ILE A 158 10.27 -19.05 2.08
N SER A 159 11.15 -19.84 2.66
CA SER A 159 10.90 -20.71 3.82
C SER A 159 12.21 -20.96 4.55
N LYS A 160 12.16 -21.54 5.76
CA LYS A 160 13.37 -21.95 6.48
C LYS A 160 14.31 -22.82 5.62
N LYS A 161 13.77 -23.82 4.93
CA LYS A 161 14.55 -24.71 4.05
C LYS A 161 15.19 -23.97 2.88
N PHE A 162 14.48 -22.99 2.32
CA PHE A 162 15.05 -22.13 1.28
C PHE A 162 16.27 -21.38 1.80
N PHE A 163 16.16 -20.73 2.96
CA PHE A 163 17.29 -20.04 3.57
C PHE A 163 18.44 -20.99 3.95
N GLU A 164 18.16 -22.17 4.48
CA GLU A 164 19.18 -23.19 4.76
C GLU A 164 19.96 -23.62 3.50
N SER A 165 19.29 -23.66 2.34
CA SER A 165 19.91 -24.03 1.07
C SER A 165 20.91 -22.98 0.54
N ILE A 166 20.74 -21.72 0.95
CA ILE A 166 21.56 -20.59 0.49
C ILE A 166 22.52 -20.05 1.56
N ALA A 167 22.30 -20.39 2.83
CA ALA A 167 23.03 -19.88 4.00
C ALA A 167 24.53 -20.14 3.98
N LYS A 168 24.97 -21.14 3.22
CA LYS A 168 26.40 -21.50 3.09
C LYS A 168 27.14 -20.63 2.05
N LYS A 169 26.45 -19.70 1.40
CA LYS A 169 27.06 -18.78 0.44
C LYS A 169 27.63 -17.57 1.21
N GLU A 170 28.91 -17.27 0.99
CA GLU A 170 29.64 -16.13 1.59
C GLU A 170 29.00 -14.76 1.25
N ASP A 171 28.06 -14.77 0.31
CA ASP A 171 27.34 -13.64 -0.25
C ASP A 171 26.22 -13.06 0.64
N TYR A 172 25.91 -13.68 1.77
CA TYR A 172 24.83 -13.23 2.66
C TYR A 172 25.35 -12.73 4.02
N PRO A 173 24.56 -11.91 4.73
CA PRO A 173 24.91 -11.48 6.09
C PRO A 173 24.99 -12.66 7.06
N ASP A 174 25.94 -12.59 7.99
CA ASP A 174 26.24 -13.70 8.91
C ASP A 174 25.09 -13.94 9.92
N ASP A 175 24.27 -12.92 10.19
CA ASP A 175 23.12 -12.99 11.09
C ASP A 175 21.84 -13.53 10.42
N LEU A 176 21.85 -13.76 9.10
CA LEU A 176 20.68 -14.22 8.34
C LEU A 176 20.03 -15.47 8.95
N MET A 177 20.84 -16.49 9.22
CA MET A 177 20.30 -17.75 9.74
C MET A 177 19.78 -17.64 11.17
N THR A 178 20.37 -16.77 11.99
CA THR A 178 19.87 -16.51 13.34
C THR A 178 18.46 -15.92 13.28
N ILE A 179 18.23 -14.95 12.37
CA ILE A 179 16.91 -14.33 12.18
C ILE A 179 15.90 -15.36 11.66
N VAL A 180 16.26 -16.09 10.60
CA VAL A 180 15.38 -17.11 10.00
C VAL A 180 15.01 -18.18 11.02
N GLN A 181 15.97 -18.63 11.83
CA GLN A 181 15.70 -19.59 12.90
C GLN A 181 14.74 -19.02 13.92
N ALA A 182 14.94 -17.78 14.39
CA ALA A 182 14.04 -17.12 15.33
C ALA A 182 12.62 -17.00 14.78
N VAL A 183 12.45 -16.57 13.53
CA VAL A 183 11.14 -16.44 12.90
C VAL A 183 10.46 -17.80 12.69
N SER A 184 11.23 -18.83 12.33
CA SER A 184 10.73 -20.20 12.17
C SER A 184 10.19 -20.82 13.47
N THR A 185 10.49 -20.25 14.64
CA THR A 185 9.91 -20.74 15.91
C THR A 185 8.42 -20.41 16.04
N PHE A 186 7.92 -19.40 15.33
CA PHE A 186 6.53 -18.95 15.43
C PHE A 186 5.78 -18.88 14.09
N SER A 187 6.48 -18.99 12.94
CA SER A 187 5.84 -19.06 11.63
C SER A 187 6.70 -19.71 10.54
N ASP A 188 6.06 -20.57 9.74
CA ASP A 188 6.59 -21.08 8.47
C ASP A 188 5.94 -20.43 7.24
N VAL A 189 5.07 -19.43 7.45
CA VAL A 189 4.36 -18.76 6.35
C VAL A 189 5.31 -17.81 5.63
N SER A 190 5.46 -18.00 4.31
CA SER A 190 6.40 -17.24 3.48
C SER A 190 6.27 -15.72 3.63
N SER A 191 5.05 -15.17 3.65
CA SER A 191 4.83 -13.73 3.78
C SER A 191 5.14 -13.17 5.17
N ILE A 192 5.04 -13.99 6.22
CA ILE A 192 5.41 -13.62 7.59
C ILE A 192 6.93 -13.68 7.73
N MET A 193 7.55 -14.77 7.23
CA MET A 193 9.01 -14.90 7.15
C MET A 193 9.61 -13.71 6.41
N ARG A 194 9.03 -13.34 5.26
CA ARG A 194 9.49 -12.21 4.43
C ARG A 194 9.43 -10.92 5.21
N LEU A 195 8.31 -10.67 5.89
CA LEU A 195 8.13 -9.48 6.70
C LEU A 195 9.23 -9.37 7.76
N HIS A 196 9.44 -10.38 8.60
CA HIS A 196 10.37 -10.28 9.73
C HIS A 196 11.83 -10.17 9.28
N VAL A 197 12.22 -10.89 8.24
CA VAL A 197 13.56 -10.76 7.66
C VAL A 197 13.70 -9.36 7.04
N PHE A 198 12.72 -8.89 6.29
CA PHE A 198 12.71 -7.55 5.70
C PHE A 198 12.85 -6.45 6.75
N THR A 199 12.03 -6.47 7.80
CA THR A 199 12.02 -5.44 8.84
C THR A 199 13.32 -5.39 9.61
N HIS A 200 13.94 -6.54 9.89
CA HIS A 200 15.25 -6.58 10.53
C HIS A 200 16.32 -5.86 9.71
N TYR A 201 16.40 -6.14 8.41
CA TYR A 201 17.39 -5.48 7.54
C TYR A 201 17.06 -4.03 7.27
N LEU A 202 15.78 -3.66 7.23
CA LEU A 202 15.35 -2.27 7.14
C LEU A 202 15.77 -1.48 8.39
N GLU A 203 15.55 -2.02 9.60
CA GLU A 203 15.92 -1.36 10.86
C GLU A 203 17.44 -1.22 11.02
N LYS A 204 18.20 -2.23 10.60
CA LYS A 204 19.67 -2.19 10.67
C LYS A 204 20.33 -1.31 9.62
N ASN A 205 19.67 -1.09 8.48
CA ASN A 205 20.29 -0.44 7.32
C ASN A 205 19.49 0.76 6.83
N SER A 206 19.88 1.96 7.27
CA SER A 206 19.26 3.23 6.86
C SER A 206 19.37 3.56 5.36
N CYS A 207 20.20 2.79 4.64
CA CYS A 207 20.37 2.86 3.19
C CYS A 207 19.20 2.25 2.41
N VAL A 208 18.44 1.34 3.02
CA VAL A 208 17.24 0.76 2.42
C VAL A 208 16.12 1.79 2.55
N LYS A 209 15.57 2.23 1.42
CA LYS A 209 14.50 3.23 1.37
C LYS A 209 13.17 2.59 1.03
N LEU A 210 12.15 2.95 1.79
CA LEU A 210 10.76 2.61 1.54
C LEU A 210 10.02 3.83 0.97
N SER A 211 9.20 3.59 -0.03
CA SER A 211 8.21 4.53 -0.54
C SER A 211 6.86 3.85 -0.73
N PHE A 212 5.82 4.66 -0.80
CA PHE A 212 4.42 4.25 -0.76
C PHE A 212 3.65 4.84 -1.93
#